data_AF-A0A7K0C0P3-F1
#
_entry.id   AF-A0A7K0C0P3-F1
#
_cell.length_a   1.000
_cell.length_b   1.000
_cell.length_c   1.000
_cell.angle_alpha   90.00
_cell.angle_beta   90.00
_cell.angle_gamma   90.00
#
_symmetry.space_group_name_H-M   'P 1'
#
loop_
_entity.id
_entity.type
_entity.pdbx_description
1 polymer ?
#
loop_
_entity_poly.entity_id
_entity_poly.type
_entity_poly.pdbx_seq_one_letter_code
_entity_poly.pdbx_strand_id
1 'polypeptide(L)'
;MTPPPDDDIAHDTIHLGDQTAVVISMEDFRLLSALRRHASAEALETAMAVRASRELDEWIAAGRPGELSHEEAMAELFGRVR
;
A
#
# COMPACT_ATOMS: atom_id res chain seq x y z
N MET A 1 10.00 -8.98 -20.43
CA MET A 1 10.86 -8.70 -19.27
C MET A 1 10.04 -9.03 -18.05
N THR A 2 10.33 -10.14 -17.39
CA THR A 2 9.62 -10.53 -16.16
C THR A 2 10.00 -9.52 -15.07
N PRO A 3 9.07 -8.99 -14.26
CA PRO A 3 9.47 -8.31 -13.04
C PRO A 3 10.33 -9.27 -12.20
N PRO A 4 11.33 -8.77 -11.44
CA PRO A 4 11.99 -9.61 -10.46
C PRO A 4 10.91 -10.18 -9.51
N PRO A 5 11.11 -11.37 -8.93
CA PRO A 5 10.26 -11.79 -7.84
C PRO A 5 10.30 -10.70 -6.77
N ASP A 6 9.15 -10.35 -6.24
CA ASP A 6 9.11 -9.70 -4.94
C ASP A 6 9.64 -10.73 -3.95
N ASP A 7 10.94 -10.64 -3.64
CA ASP A 7 11.50 -11.32 -2.50
C ASP A 7 10.73 -10.80 -1.28
N ASP A 8 9.85 -11.63 -0.72
CA ASP A 8 9.16 -11.36 0.53
C ASP A 8 10.22 -11.29 1.64
N ILE A 9 10.81 -10.09 1.80
CA ILE A 9 11.78 -9.81 2.86
C ILE A 9 11.01 -9.99 4.17
N ALA A 10 11.25 -11.13 4.82
CA ALA A 10 10.69 -11.43 6.13
C ALA A 10 11.09 -10.32 7.11
N HIS A 11 10.10 -9.62 7.64
CA HIS A 11 10.29 -8.42 8.43
C HIS A 11 9.33 -8.40 9.63
N ASP A 12 9.82 -7.91 10.76
CA ASP A 12 9.00 -7.76 11.95
C ASP A 12 8.16 -6.49 11.83
N THR A 13 6.85 -6.59 12.10
CA THR A 13 5.94 -5.45 12.12
C THR A 13 5.56 -5.05 13.55
N ILE A 14 5.32 -3.75 13.74
CA ILE A 14 4.77 -3.17 14.97
C ILE A 14 3.60 -2.26 14.62
N HIS A 15 2.60 -2.19 15.50
CA HIS A 15 1.46 -1.28 15.35
C HIS A 15 1.63 -0.06 16.25
N LEU A 16 1.47 1.13 15.65
CA LEU A 16 1.66 2.44 16.25
C LEU A 16 0.37 3.24 16.07
N GLY A 17 -0.60 3.03 16.97
CA GLY A 17 -1.94 3.62 16.84
C GLY A 17 -2.70 3.03 15.65
N ASP A 18 -2.99 3.87 14.65
CA ASP A 18 -3.60 3.50 13.37
C ASP A 18 -2.59 3.10 12.29
N GLN A 19 -1.28 3.20 12.57
CA GLN A 19 -0.22 2.91 11.62
C GLN A 19 0.40 1.51 11.86
N THR A 20 0.73 0.80 10.79
CA THR A 20 1.63 -0.37 10.84
C THR A 20 3.01 0.06 10.35
N ALA A 21 4.05 -0.29 11.09
CA ALA A 21 5.44 0.04 10.77
C ALA A 21 6.31 -1.22 10.77
N VAL A 22 7.39 -1.20 9.98
CA VAL A 22 8.35 -2.29 9.86
C VAL A 22 9.60 -1.98 10.67
N VAL A 23 10.09 -2.96 11.43
CA VAL A 23 11.39 -2.89 12.11
C VAL A 23 12.48 -3.27 11.11
N ILE A 24 13.39 -2.34 10.83
CA ILE A 24 14.56 -2.54 9.96
C ILE A 24 15.84 -2.15 10.70
N SER A 25 17.00 -2.58 10.20
CA SER A 25 18.27 -2.19 10.81
C SER A 25 18.55 -0.69 10.59
N MET A 26 19.42 -0.13 11.44
CA MET A 26 19.94 1.23 11.24
C MET A 26 20.78 1.39 9.97
N GLU A 27 21.24 0.29 9.37
CA GLU A 27 21.95 0.29 8.08
C GLU A 27 20.94 0.45 6.93
N ASP A 28 19.90 -0.39 6.91
CA ASP A 28 18.82 -0.34 5.91
C ASP A 28 18.11 1.01 5.93
N PHE A 29 17.80 1.55 7.12
CA PHE A 29 17.18 2.86 7.26
C PHE A 29 18.02 3.98 6.63
N ARG A 30 19.36 3.94 6.81
CA ARG A 30 20.28 4.91 6.22
C ARG A 30 20.36 4.74 4.70
N LEU A 31 20.41 3.49 4.21
CA LEU A 31 20.43 3.18 2.79
C LEU A 31 19.16 3.68 2.09
N LEU A 32 17.98 3.33 2.60
CA LEU A 32 16.68 3.80 2.08
C LEU A 32 16.56 5.32 2.12
N SER A 33 17.04 5.97 3.18
CA SER A 33 17.08 7.43 3.29
C SER A 33 17.99 8.09 2.25
N ALA A 34 19.15 7.48 1.97
CA ALA A 34 20.06 7.95 0.93
C ALA A 34 19.47 7.74 -0.48
N LEU A 35 18.91 6.55 -0.75
CA LEU A 35 18.23 6.24 -2.02
C LEU A 35 17.10 7.24 -2.29
N ARG A 36 16.21 7.49 -1.32
CA ARG A 36 15.14 8.49 -1.45
C ARG A 36 15.66 9.90 -1.72
N ARG A 37 16.80 10.29 -1.13
CA ARG A 37 17.42 11.60 -1.34
C ARG A 37 18.04 11.76 -2.74
N HIS A 38 18.46 10.66 -3.37
CA HIS A 38 19.15 10.65 -4.66
C HIS A 38 18.29 10.12 -5.82
N ALA A 39 17.06 9.67 -5.56
CA ALA A 39 16.11 9.24 -6.57
C ALA A 39 15.74 10.39 -7.54
N SER A 40 15.53 10.05 -8.82
CA SER A 40 14.87 10.95 -9.76
C SER A 40 13.38 11.08 -9.42
N ALA A 41 12.74 12.15 -9.90
CA ALA A 41 11.29 12.32 -9.73
C ALA A 41 10.51 11.13 -10.32
N GLU A 42 10.89 10.65 -11.51
CA GLU A 42 10.29 9.48 -12.16
C GLU A 42 10.43 8.20 -11.33
N ALA A 43 11.59 7.97 -10.69
CA ALA A 43 11.79 6.82 -9.82
C ALA A 43 10.93 6.91 -8.54
N LEU A 44 10.74 8.12 -7.99
CA LEU A 44 9.87 8.35 -6.84
C LEU A 44 8.39 8.14 -7.16
N GLU A 45 7.92 8.68 -8.29
CA GLU A 45 6.54 8.46 -8.79
C GLU A 45 6.28 6.97 -9.08
N THR A 46 7.25 6.28 -9.70
CA THR A 46 7.16 4.82 -9.92
C THR A 46 7.03 4.06 -8.61
N ALA A 47 7.84 4.38 -7.60
CA ALA A 47 7.77 3.75 -6.28
C ALA A 47 6.43 4.05 -5.56
N MET A 48 5.88 5.26 -5.74
CA MET A 48 4.56 5.63 -5.21
C MET A 48 3.42 4.86 -5.90
N ALA A 49 3.49 4.67 -7.23
CA ALA A 49 2.52 3.88 -7.97
C ALA A 49 2.55 2.39 -7.55
N VAL A 50 3.73 1.80 -7.38
CA VAL A 50 3.89 0.42 -6.89
C VAL A 50 3.32 0.27 -5.48
N ARG A 51 3.60 1.21 -4.57
CA ARG A 51 3.01 1.23 -3.22
C ARG A 51 1.48 1.28 -3.27
N ALA A 52 0.91 2.19 -4.06
CA ALA A 52 -0.53 2.32 -4.20
C ALA A 52 -1.19 1.05 -4.79
N SER A 53 -0.50 0.34 -5.69
CA SER A 53 -0.95 -0.96 -6.18
C SER A 53 -0.97 -2.02 -5.06
N ARG A 54 0.08 -2.10 -4.23
CA ARG A 54 0.09 -3.05 -3.11
C ARG A 54 -0.98 -2.73 -2.06
N GLU A 55 -1.22 -1.47 -1.74
CA GLU A 55 -2.33 -1.06 -0.87
C GLU A 55 -3.70 -1.39 -1.50
N LEU A 56 -3.82 -1.38 -2.83
CA LEU A 56 -5.01 -1.85 -3.55
C LEU A 56 -5.16 -3.38 -3.42
N ASP A 57 -4.08 -4.14 -3.59
CA ASP A 57 -4.08 -5.61 -3.46
C ASP A 57 -4.35 -6.06 -2.01
N GLU A 58 -3.74 -5.41 -1.02
CA GLU A 58 -3.89 -5.73 0.41
C GLU A 58 -5.32 -5.55 0.91
N TRP A 59 -5.96 -4.41 0.61
CA TRP A 59 -7.34 -4.24 1.04
C TRP A 59 -8.32 -5.07 0.19
N ILE A 60 -7.98 -5.46 -1.06
CA ILE A 60 -8.74 -6.51 -1.79
C ILE A 60 -8.65 -7.85 -1.02
N ALA A 61 -7.45 -8.28 -0.65
CA ALA A 61 -7.21 -9.53 0.08
C ALA A 61 -7.84 -9.54 1.47
N ALA A 62 -7.93 -8.39 2.14
CA ALA A 62 -8.63 -8.22 3.41
C ALA A 62 -10.16 -8.32 3.30
N GLY A 63 -10.71 -8.58 2.11
CA GLY A 63 -12.14 -8.81 1.90
C GLY A 63 -12.95 -7.55 2.15
N ARG A 64 -12.72 -6.52 1.31
CA ARG A 64 -13.39 -5.21 1.40
C ARG A 64 -14.87 -5.34 1.78
N PRO A 65 -15.45 -4.40 2.56
CA PRO A 65 -16.89 -4.19 2.47
C PRO A 65 -17.18 -3.99 0.99
N GLY A 66 -18.01 -4.89 0.43
CA GLY A 66 -17.73 -5.51 -0.87
C GLY A 66 -17.67 -4.57 -2.08
N GLU A 67 -17.47 -5.16 -3.26
CA GLU A 67 -17.93 -4.51 -4.50
C GLU A 67 -19.46 -4.35 -4.43
N LEU A 68 -19.91 -3.32 -3.72
CA LEU A 68 -21.28 -2.88 -3.73
C LEU A 68 -21.61 -2.57 -5.17
N SER A 69 -22.67 -3.19 -5.70
CA SER A 69 -23.24 -2.72 -6.96
C SER A 69 -23.56 -1.23 -6.84
N HIS A 70 -23.60 -0.53 -7.97
CA HIS A 70 -23.90 0.91 -7.97
C HIS A 70 -25.22 1.22 -7.22
N GLU A 71 -26.20 0.32 -7.27
CA GLU A 71 -27.46 0.42 -6.53
C GLU A 71 -27.28 0.29 -5.01
N GLU A 72 -26.46 -0.66 -4.53
CA GLU A 72 -26.17 -0.84 -3.10
C GLU A 72 -25.34 0.32 -2.55
N ALA A 73 -24.33 0.79 -3.29
CA ALA A 73 -23.53 1.96 -2.91
C ALA A 73 -24.39 3.24 -2.83
N MET A 74 -25.29 3.46 -3.78
CA MET A 74 -26.23 4.58 -3.75
C MET A 74 -27.23 4.47 -2.58
N ALA A 75 -27.68 3.25 -2.26
CA ALA A 75 -28.59 3.00 -1.14
C ALA A 75 -27.96 3.27 0.23
N GLU A 76 -26.67 2.98 0.42
CA GLU A 76 -25.95 3.33 1.66
C GLU A 76 -25.63 4.83 1.74
N LEU A 77 -25.13 5.43 0.66
CA LEU A 77 -24.64 6.82 0.67
C LEU A 77 -25.75 7.87 0.70
N PHE A 78 -26.90 7.61 0.07
CA PHE A 78 -27.99 8.58 -0.09
C PHE A 78 -29.32 8.10 0.48
N GLY A 79 -29.37 6.88 1.02
CA GLY A 79 -30.61 6.20 1.39
C GLY A 79 -31.38 5.70 0.18
N ARG A 80 -32.23 4.68 0.37
CA ARG A 80 -33.16 4.25 -0.68
C ARG A 80 -34.19 5.35 -0.95
N VAL A 81 -34.13 5.95 -2.14
CA VAL A 81 -35.27 6.66 -2.73
C VAL A 81 -36.43 5.66 -2.82
N ARG A 82 -37.58 6.04 -2.27
CA ARG A 82 -38.74 5.18 -2.04
C ARG A 82 -39.90 5.57 -2.94
#